data_AF-A0A970DMW1-F1
#
_entry.id   AF-A0A970DMW1-F1
#
_cell.length_a   1.000
_cell.length_b   1.000
_cell.length_c   1.000
_cell.angle_alpha   90.00
_cell.angle_beta   90.00
_cell.angle_gamma   90.00
#
_symmetry.space_group_name_H-M   'P 1'
#
loop_
_entity.id
_entity.type
_entity.pdbx_description
1 polymer ?
#
loop_
_entity_poly.entity_id
_entity_poly.type
_entity_poly.pdbx_seq_one_letter_code
_entity_poly.pdbx_strand_id
1 'polypeptide(L)'
;MKRLFVSILLVVALLFLVSCDDTQPTLKVSQSTVDLFVGDTYDLKPTVLGLKEFELIYSVDKEGIIEISDGKITALAGGTVVVTISIKDRDDIKSVQVTINVSNKQDGSPHLEIDEDEIELYIGETYQLNPFVRNLEDYIISYSVSNEDIIAVTNGKITALKEGTTTVTISILNRNDITPINVTVKVKKPGGIIEIVNDNIE
;
A
#
# COMPACT_ATOMS: atom_id res chain seq x y z
N MET A 1 42.43 -37.10 -48.25
CA MET A 1 41.10 -36.52 -48.51
C MET A 1 40.27 -36.60 -47.24
N LYS A 2 39.90 -35.43 -46.69
CA LYS A 2 38.72 -35.17 -45.82
C LYS A 2 38.70 -35.83 -44.43
N ARG A 3 38.28 -35.23 -43.32
CA ARG A 3 37.88 -33.89 -42.85
C ARG A 3 37.94 -34.03 -41.31
N LEU A 4 38.72 -33.19 -40.62
CA LEU A 4 38.22 -32.19 -39.67
C LEU A 4 37.12 -32.69 -38.72
N PHE A 5 37.50 -33.08 -37.49
CA PHE A 5 36.59 -33.14 -36.34
C PHE A 5 37.18 -32.31 -35.20
N VAL A 6 36.68 -31.08 -35.13
CA VAL A 6 36.92 -30.10 -34.07
C VAL A 6 36.14 -30.57 -32.85
N SER A 7 36.82 -31.12 -31.84
CA SER A 7 36.25 -31.33 -30.51
C SER A 7 36.42 -30.04 -29.71
N ILE A 8 35.47 -29.11 -29.87
CA ILE A 8 35.25 -27.99 -28.95
C ILE A 8 34.14 -28.44 -28.00
N LEU A 9 34.55 -29.06 -26.90
CA LEU A 9 33.76 -29.26 -25.70
C LEU A 9 34.42 -28.38 -24.63
N LEU A 10 33.62 -27.57 -23.93
CA LEU A 10 34.00 -26.66 -22.82
C LEU A 10 34.18 -25.16 -23.14
N VAL A 11 33.15 -24.54 -23.73
CA VAL A 11 32.84 -23.11 -23.46
C VAL A 11 31.38 -23.02 -23.04
N VAL A 12 31.10 -23.49 -21.82
CA VAL A 12 29.92 -23.09 -21.05
C VAL A 12 30.38 -21.90 -20.21
N ALA A 13 30.45 -20.73 -20.83
CA ALA A 13 30.76 -19.48 -20.14
C ALA A 13 29.95 -18.37 -20.77
N LEU A 14 29.21 -17.68 -19.91
CA LEU A 14 28.34 -16.53 -20.16
C LEU A 14 26.91 -16.86 -20.64
N LEU A 15 26.20 -17.62 -19.79
CA LEU A 15 24.88 -17.14 -19.38
C LEU A 15 25.09 -15.74 -18.78
N PHE A 16 24.95 -14.71 -19.61
CA PHE A 16 24.58 -13.40 -19.11
C PHE A 16 23.21 -13.59 -18.46
N LEU A 17 23.21 -13.94 -17.17
CA LEU A 17 22.15 -13.54 -16.27
C LEU A 17 22.25 -12.01 -16.24
N VAL A 18 21.68 -11.38 -17.27
CA VAL A 18 21.10 -10.06 -17.10
C VAL A 18 19.95 -10.32 -16.14
N SER A 19 20.29 -10.33 -14.84
CA SER A 19 19.34 -9.95 -13.80
C SER A 19 19.10 -8.47 -14.03
N CYS A 20 18.35 -8.16 -15.09
CA CYS A 20 17.60 -6.93 -15.15
C CYS A 20 16.74 -7.02 -13.92
N ASP A 21 16.90 -6.05 -13.01
CA ASP A 21 16.01 -5.86 -11.89
C ASP A 21 14.66 -5.44 -12.50
N ASP A 22 13.95 -6.42 -13.09
CA ASP A 22 12.63 -6.28 -13.67
C ASP A 22 11.68 -6.15 -12.49
N THR A 23 11.64 -4.95 -11.90
CA THR A 23 10.52 -4.55 -11.06
C THR A 23 9.29 -4.64 -11.95
N GLN A 24 8.56 -5.76 -11.84
CA GLN A 24 7.34 -5.96 -12.60
C GLN A 24 6.44 -4.74 -12.39
N PRO A 25 5.78 -4.23 -13.45
CA PRO A 25 4.88 -3.12 -13.31
C PRO A 25 3.86 -3.34 -12.20
N THR A 26 3.69 -2.36 -11.33
CA THR A 26 2.73 -2.44 -10.22
C THR A 26 1.83 -1.23 -10.18
N LEU A 27 0.56 -1.46 -9.87
CA LEU A 27 -0.41 -0.44 -9.52
C LEU A 27 -0.69 -0.52 -8.01
N LYS A 28 -0.58 0.61 -7.32
CA LYS A 28 -0.84 0.73 -5.87
C LYS A 28 -1.70 1.96 -5.58
N VAL A 29 -2.36 1.96 -4.43
CA VAL A 29 -3.06 3.11 -3.84
C VAL A 29 -2.54 3.29 -2.41
N SER A 30 -2.52 4.52 -1.92
CA SER A 30 -2.12 4.81 -0.53
C SER A 30 -3.17 4.38 0.48
N GLN A 31 -4.44 4.32 0.05
CA GLN A 31 -5.58 3.97 0.88
C GLN A 31 -6.48 2.96 0.18
N SER A 32 -6.87 1.92 0.91
CA SER A 32 -7.87 0.92 0.50
C SER A 32 -9.29 1.34 0.90
N THR A 33 -9.43 2.22 1.89
CA THR A 33 -10.70 2.80 2.32
C THR A 33 -10.57 4.31 2.53
N VAL A 34 -11.55 5.07 2.05
CA VAL A 34 -11.64 6.53 2.23
C VAL A 34 -13.04 6.88 2.74
N ASP A 35 -13.09 7.60 3.85
CA ASP A 35 -14.34 8.14 4.40
C ASP A 35 -14.47 9.61 4.00
N LEU A 36 -15.59 9.97 3.37
CA LEU A 36 -15.90 11.32 2.90
C LEU A 36 -17.27 11.77 3.42
N PHE A 37 -17.48 13.08 3.50
CA PHE A 37 -18.82 13.64 3.62
C PHE A 37 -19.37 14.08 2.25
N VAL A 38 -20.69 14.11 2.12
CA VAL A 38 -21.34 14.66 0.92
C VAL A 38 -20.84 16.09 0.65
N GLY A 39 -20.39 16.32 -0.58
CA GLY A 39 -19.77 17.56 -1.04
C GLY A 39 -18.25 17.62 -0.90
N ASP A 40 -17.62 16.68 -0.20
CA ASP A 40 -16.17 16.61 -0.12
C ASP A 40 -15.57 16.15 -1.46
N THR A 41 -14.32 16.53 -1.67
CA THR A 41 -13.52 16.09 -2.81
C THR A 41 -12.26 15.40 -2.33
N TYR A 42 -11.83 14.36 -3.01
CA TYR A 42 -10.62 13.59 -2.71
C TYR A 42 -9.82 13.31 -3.98
N ASP A 43 -8.52 13.58 -3.95
CA ASP A 43 -7.64 13.26 -5.07
C ASP A 43 -7.17 11.81 -4.95
N LEU A 44 -7.81 10.89 -5.68
CA LEU A 44 -7.35 9.52 -5.77
C LEU A 44 -6.13 9.48 -6.69
N LYS A 45 -4.96 9.24 -6.10
CA LYS A 45 -3.66 9.21 -6.80
C LYS A 45 -3.04 7.81 -6.77
N PRO A 46 -3.44 6.91 -7.70
CA PRO A 46 -2.77 5.62 -7.83
C PRO A 46 -1.30 5.80 -8.24
N THR A 47 -0.43 5.01 -7.63
CA THR A 47 1.00 4.95 -7.97
C THR A 47 1.23 3.81 -8.95
N VAL A 48 1.80 4.14 -10.12
CA VAL A 48 2.21 3.17 -11.13
C VAL A 48 3.73 3.14 -11.18
N LEU A 49 4.32 1.97 -10.99
CA LEU A 49 5.76 1.74 -11.12
C LEU A 49 6.04 0.84 -12.32
N GLY A 50 7.24 0.98 -12.92
CA GLY A 50 7.68 0.14 -14.04
C GLY A 50 7.07 0.51 -15.40
N LEU A 51 6.28 1.59 -15.50
CA LEU A 51 5.72 2.09 -16.76
C LEU A 51 6.00 3.58 -16.93
N LYS A 52 6.38 3.97 -18.15
CA LYS A 52 6.61 5.38 -18.51
C LYS A 52 5.32 6.07 -18.96
N GLU A 53 4.47 5.33 -19.67
CA GLU A 53 3.20 5.82 -20.21
C GLU A 53 2.12 4.80 -19.85
N PHE A 54 0.98 5.30 -19.38
CA PHE A 54 -0.16 4.48 -18.97
C PHE A 54 -1.43 5.34 -19.00
N GLU A 55 -2.57 4.67 -19.15
CA GLU A 55 -3.89 5.25 -19.03
C GLU A 55 -4.65 4.47 -17.95
N LEU A 56 -5.20 5.17 -16.97
CA LEU A 56 -5.96 4.56 -15.88
C LEU A 56 -7.45 4.48 -16.24
N ILE A 57 -8.05 3.34 -15.95
CA ILE A 57 -9.50 3.12 -16.07
C ILE A 57 -10.07 3.02 -14.66
N TYR A 58 -11.12 3.79 -14.40
CA TYR A 58 -11.87 3.76 -13.15
C TYR A 58 -13.25 3.18 -13.40
N SER A 59 -13.64 2.20 -12.60
CA SER A 59 -14.97 1.61 -12.61
C SER A 59 -15.58 1.73 -11.22
N VAL A 60 -16.83 2.17 -11.14
CA VAL A 60 -17.56 2.41 -9.90
C VAL A 60 -18.71 1.41 -9.84
N ASP A 61 -18.81 0.65 -8.75
CA ASP A 61 -19.82 -0.42 -8.63
C ASP A 61 -21.26 0.10 -8.45
N LYS A 62 -21.42 1.34 -8.00
CA LYS A 62 -22.72 2.01 -7.80
C LYS A 62 -22.65 3.46 -8.25
N GLU A 63 -23.50 3.80 -9.21
CA GLU A 63 -23.63 5.17 -9.71
C GLU A 63 -24.38 6.09 -8.73
N GLY A 64 -24.16 7.40 -8.83
CA GLY A 64 -24.90 8.43 -8.09
C GLY A 64 -24.44 8.70 -6.66
N ILE A 65 -23.51 7.91 -6.11
CA ILE A 65 -22.89 8.14 -4.78
C ILE A 65 -21.67 9.05 -4.91
N ILE A 66 -20.86 8.84 -5.95
CA ILE A 66 -19.67 9.63 -6.26
C ILE A 66 -19.60 9.96 -7.75
N GLU A 67 -18.82 10.96 -8.09
CA GLU A 67 -18.34 11.25 -9.45
C GLU A 67 -16.82 11.20 -9.46
N ILE A 68 -16.22 10.66 -10.53
CA ILE A 68 -14.77 10.64 -10.72
C ILE A 68 -14.45 11.38 -12.02
N SER A 69 -13.65 12.45 -11.91
CA SER A 69 -13.17 13.23 -13.05
C SER A 69 -11.68 13.48 -12.88
N ASP A 70 -10.87 13.05 -13.86
CA ASP A 70 -9.41 13.20 -13.84
C ASP A 70 -8.73 12.70 -12.55
N GLY A 71 -9.22 11.59 -11.99
CA GLY A 71 -8.72 11.03 -10.73
C GLY A 71 -9.18 11.77 -9.46
N LYS A 72 -9.94 12.86 -9.60
CA LYS A 72 -10.61 13.52 -8.48
C LYS A 72 -11.99 12.91 -8.24
N ILE A 73 -12.22 12.45 -7.02
CA ILE A 73 -13.51 11.98 -6.53
C ILE A 73 -14.28 13.16 -5.94
N THR A 74 -15.56 13.27 -6.28
CA THR A 74 -16.52 14.18 -5.65
C THR A 74 -17.64 13.35 -5.03
N ALA A 75 -17.90 13.53 -3.73
CA ALA A 75 -18.96 12.84 -3.01
C ALA A 75 -20.33 13.50 -3.26
N LEU A 76 -21.29 12.76 -3.82
CA LEU A 76 -22.60 13.28 -4.24
C LEU A 76 -23.72 12.93 -3.26
N ALA A 77 -23.73 11.70 -2.73
CA ALA A 77 -24.80 11.21 -1.87
C ALA A 77 -24.26 10.19 -0.86
N GLY A 78 -24.93 10.05 0.29
CA GLY A 78 -24.55 9.08 1.31
C GLY A 78 -24.66 7.64 0.80
N GLY A 79 -23.67 6.81 1.13
CA GLY A 79 -23.60 5.40 0.76
C GLY A 79 -22.17 4.88 0.69
N THR A 80 -22.03 3.58 0.43
CA THR A 80 -20.72 2.92 0.24
C THR A 80 -20.60 2.41 -1.18
N VAL A 81 -19.47 2.72 -1.81
CA VAL A 81 -19.17 2.39 -3.21
C VAL A 81 -17.74 1.85 -3.31
N VAL A 82 -17.49 0.95 -4.25
CA VAL A 82 -16.17 0.40 -4.55
C VAL A 82 -15.70 0.92 -5.90
N VAL A 83 -14.55 1.58 -5.89
CA VAL A 83 -13.84 2.04 -7.10
C VAL A 83 -12.78 1.01 -7.44
N THR A 84 -12.87 0.42 -8.64
CA THR A 84 -11.83 -0.44 -9.19
C THR A 84 -10.98 0.36 -10.16
N ILE A 85 -9.67 0.38 -9.96
CA ILE A 85 -8.69 1.01 -10.84
C ILE A 85 -7.90 -0.06 -11.57
N SER A 86 -7.81 0.05 -12.90
CA SER A 86 -6.96 -0.77 -13.75
C SER A 86 -6.15 0.09 -14.72
N ILE A 87 -5.16 -0.52 -15.36
CA ILE A 87 -4.40 0.12 -16.44
C ILE A 87 -4.97 -0.41 -17.77
N LYS A 88 -5.28 0.50 -18.69
CA LYS A 88 -5.82 0.18 -20.00
C LYS A 88 -4.90 -0.78 -20.76
N ASP A 89 -5.49 -1.79 -21.39
CA ASP A 89 -4.81 -2.81 -22.19
C ASP A 89 -3.73 -3.60 -21.44
N ARG A 90 -3.81 -3.69 -20.10
CA ARG A 90 -2.81 -4.33 -19.22
C ARG A 90 -3.46 -5.22 -18.16
N ASP A 91 -4.03 -6.33 -18.61
CA ASP A 91 -4.63 -7.35 -17.73
C ASP A 91 -3.60 -8.16 -16.93
N ASP A 92 -2.31 -8.07 -17.30
CA ASP A 92 -1.19 -8.66 -16.57
C ASP A 92 -0.89 -7.93 -15.25
N ILE A 93 -1.34 -6.69 -15.10
CA ILE A 93 -1.21 -5.91 -13.86
C ILE A 93 -2.49 -6.02 -13.05
N LYS A 94 -2.37 -6.50 -11.82
CA LYS A 94 -3.51 -6.64 -10.90
C LYS A 94 -4.18 -5.28 -10.67
N SER A 95 -5.51 -5.24 -10.86
CA SER A 95 -6.32 -4.07 -10.49
C SER A 95 -6.34 -3.86 -8.98
N VAL A 96 -6.57 -2.62 -8.58
CA VAL A 96 -6.70 -2.23 -7.17
C VAL A 96 -8.11 -1.74 -6.91
N GLN A 97 -8.59 -1.93 -5.68
CA GLN A 97 -9.91 -1.52 -5.26
C GLN A 97 -9.80 -0.55 -4.08
N VAL A 98 -10.62 0.49 -4.11
CA VAL A 98 -10.76 1.47 -3.03
C VAL A 98 -12.23 1.53 -2.64
N THR A 99 -12.52 1.31 -1.36
CA THR A 99 -13.86 1.49 -0.80
C THR A 99 -14.03 2.95 -0.38
N ILE A 100 -15.07 3.61 -0.90
CA ILE A 100 -15.41 4.98 -0.50
C ILE A 100 -16.71 4.92 0.31
N ASN A 101 -16.66 5.37 1.56
CA ASN A 101 -17.84 5.57 2.38
C ASN A 101 -18.20 7.04 2.41
N VAL A 102 -19.35 7.40 1.87
CA VAL A 102 -19.88 8.75 1.90
C VAL A 102 -20.93 8.84 3.00
N SER A 103 -20.69 9.70 3.97
CA SER A 103 -21.65 10.04 5.02
C SER A 103 -22.31 11.38 4.75
N ASN A 104 -23.54 11.57 5.20
CA ASN A 104 -24.14 12.89 5.15
C ASN A 104 -23.37 13.82 6.11
N LYS A 105 -23.04 15.03 5.61
CA LYS A 105 -22.36 16.04 6.42
C LYS A 105 -23.26 16.46 7.59
N GLN A 106 -22.97 15.98 8.79
CA GLN A 106 -23.34 16.70 10.01
C GLN A 106 -22.27 17.76 10.21
N ASP A 107 -22.61 19.01 9.86
CA ASP A 107 -21.68 20.13 9.90
C ASP A 107 -20.95 20.19 11.25
N GLY A 108 -19.62 20.28 11.21
CA GLY A 108 -18.76 20.30 12.40
C GLY A 108 -18.50 18.96 13.10
N SER A 109 -18.90 17.81 12.53
CA SER A 109 -18.62 16.52 13.17
C SER A 109 -17.13 16.18 13.22
N PRO A 110 -16.64 15.66 14.35
CA PRO A 110 -15.26 15.26 14.50
C PRO A 110 -14.98 13.96 13.73
N HIS A 111 -13.81 13.87 13.11
CA HIS A 111 -13.39 12.68 12.38
C HIS A 111 -11.87 12.54 12.39
N LEU A 112 -11.44 11.30 12.21
CA LEU A 112 -10.05 10.86 12.18
C LEU A 112 -9.67 10.54 10.73
N GLU A 113 -8.49 10.99 10.31
CA GLU A 113 -7.90 10.79 8.98
C GLU A 113 -6.48 10.23 9.11
N ILE A 114 -6.01 9.54 8.06
CA ILE A 114 -4.60 9.16 7.88
C ILE A 114 -4.26 9.20 6.39
N ASP A 115 -2.98 9.36 6.06
CA ASP A 115 -2.52 9.40 4.66
C ASP A 115 -2.34 8.00 4.04
N GLU A 116 -1.90 7.02 4.84
CA GLU A 116 -1.58 5.66 4.41
C GLU A 116 -2.21 4.64 5.35
N ASP A 117 -2.93 3.66 4.80
CA ASP A 117 -3.54 2.56 5.55
C ASP A 117 -2.84 1.21 5.31
N GLU A 118 -1.82 1.17 4.45
CA GLU A 118 -0.96 0.01 4.22
C GLU A 118 0.51 0.41 4.23
N ILE A 119 1.29 -0.22 5.12
CA ILE A 119 2.72 0.06 5.30
C ILE A 119 3.51 -1.24 5.11
N GLU A 120 4.59 -1.19 4.34
CA GLU A 120 5.57 -2.27 4.25
C GLU A 120 6.88 -1.86 4.94
N LEU A 121 7.41 -2.71 5.81
CA LEU A 121 8.69 -2.51 6.51
C LEU A 121 9.55 -3.77 6.45
N TYR A 122 10.86 -3.60 6.59
CA TYR A 122 11.77 -4.69 6.91
C TYR A 122 11.99 -4.81 8.43
N ILE A 123 12.34 -6.02 8.90
CA ILE A 123 12.66 -6.23 10.33
C ILE A 123 13.74 -5.23 10.77
N GLY A 124 13.47 -4.54 11.88
CA GLY A 124 14.34 -3.49 12.44
C GLY A 124 14.03 -2.08 11.96
N GLU A 125 13.23 -1.92 10.89
CA GLU A 125 12.80 -0.59 10.43
C GLU A 125 11.70 -0.02 11.33
N THR A 126 11.54 1.31 11.24
CA THR A 126 10.52 2.05 11.98
C THR A 126 9.75 2.96 11.05
N TYR A 127 8.48 3.20 11.37
CA TYR A 127 7.60 4.12 10.63
C TYR A 127 6.81 4.98 11.62
N GLN A 128 6.63 6.27 11.33
CA GLN A 128 5.82 7.17 12.15
C GLN A 128 4.44 7.35 11.53
N LEU A 129 3.40 6.89 12.23
CA LEU A 129 2.02 7.21 11.87
C LEU A 129 1.75 8.68 12.16
N ASN A 130 1.09 9.36 11.22
CA ASN A 130 0.68 10.76 11.33
C ASN A 130 -0.84 10.90 11.15
N PRO A 131 -1.67 10.29 12.03
CA PRO A 131 -3.10 10.49 11.97
C PRO A 131 -3.46 11.95 12.28
N PHE A 132 -4.50 12.44 11.64
CA PHE A 132 -5.00 13.81 11.80
C PHE A 132 -6.45 13.79 12.26
N VAL A 133 -6.82 14.69 13.18
CA VAL A 133 -8.18 14.80 13.70
C VAL A 133 -8.74 16.16 13.34
N ARG A 134 -9.93 16.18 12.74
CA ARG A 134 -10.65 17.41 12.42
C ARG A 134 -11.79 17.65 13.39
N ASN A 135 -12.13 18.93 13.55
CA ASN A 135 -13.28 19.41 14.33
C ASN A 135 -13.32 18.86 15.76
N LEU A 136 -12.14 18.60 16.34
CA LEU A 136 -11.99 18.17 17.71
C LEU A 136 -10.75 18.80 18.33
N GLU A 137 -10.93 19.44 19.47
CA GLU A 137 -9.84 19.95 20.30
C GLU A 137 -9.59 18.98 21.47
N ASP A 138 -8.43 19.09 22.12
CA ASP A 138 -8.07 18.36 23.35
C ASP A 138 -8.35 16.84 23.31
N TYR A 139 -7.75 16.16 22.33
CA TYR A 139 -7.91 14.72 22.14
C TYR A 139 -6.64 13.94 22.46
N ILE A 140 -6.83 12.64 22.76
CA ILE A 140 -5.75 11.68 22.94
C ILE A 140 -5.95 10.55 21.93
N ILE A 141 -4.98 10.36 21.05
CA ILE A 141 -4.97 9.23 20.13
C ILE A 141 -4.47 7.98 20.86
N SER A 142 -5.20 6.87 20.70
CA SER A 142 -4.87 5.55 21.20
C SER A 142 -4.53 4.63 20.05
N TYR A 143 -3.50 3.80 20.24
CA TYR A 143 -3.05 2.81 19.28
C TYR A 143 -3.16 1.43 19.91
N SER A 144 -3.61 0.45 19.13
CA SER A 144 -3.59 -0.96 19.51
C SER A 144 -3.12 -1.80 18.33
N VAL A 145 -2.46 -2.93 18.61
CA VAL A 145 -1.90 -3.81 17.59
C VAL A 145 -2.53 -5.19 17.75
N SER A 146 -3.03 -5.78 16.66
CA SER A 146 -3.67 -7.10 16.71
C SER A 146 -2.69 -8.23 17.07
N ASN A 147 -1.41 -8.06 16.74
CA ASN A 147 -0.33 -8.99 17.05
C ASN A 147 0.98 -8.22 17.33
N GLU A 148 1.31 -8.11 18.62
CA GLU A 148 2.49 -7.41 19.13
C GLU A 148 3.82 -8.16 18.90
N ASP A 149 3.78 -9.44 18.52
CA ASP A 149 5.00 -10.18 18.16
C ASP A 149 5.58 -9.70 16.82
N ILE A 150 4.76 -9.11 15.95
CA ILE A 150 5.12 -8.68 14.60
C ILE A 150 5.65 -7.24 14.63
N ILE A 151 4.97 -6.34 15.34
CA ILE A 151 5.38 -4.95 15.52
C ILE A 151 5.11 -4.47 16.95
N ALA A 152 5.87 -3.46 17.37
CA ALA A 152 5.51 -2.63 18.53
C ALA A 152 5.08 -1.24 18.06
N VAL A 153 4.12 -0.62 18.76
CA VAL A 153 3.71 0.77 18.54
C VAL A 153 3.86 1.57 19.83
N THR A 154 4.57 2.69 19.77
CA THR A 154 4.71 3.61 20.91
C THR A 154 4.57 5.04 20.41
N ASN A 155 3.55 5.77 20.88
CA ASN A 155 3.25 7.14 20.46
C ASN A 155 3.16 7.30 18.92
N GLY A 156 2.50 6.35 18.24
CA GLY A 156 2.37 6.32 16.79
C GLY A 156 3.62 5.85 16.03
N LYS A 157 4.76 5.64 16.70
CA LYS A 157 5.94 5.05 16.09
C LYS A 157 5.84 3.52 16.06
N ILE A 158 5.75 2.96 14.87
CA ILE A 158 5.84 1.52 14.58
C ILE A 158 7.32 1.10 14.58
N THR A 159 7.62 -0.04 15.18
CA THR A 159 8.90 -0.76 15.08
C THR A 159 8.65 -2.18 14.60
N ALA A 160 9.28 -2.59 13.50
CA ALA A 160 9.14 -3.92 12.93
C ALA A 160 10.00 -4.95 13.67
N LEU A 161 9.37 -5.98 14.23
CA LEU A 161 10.02 -6.97 15.10
C LEU A 161 10.21 -8.33 14.42
N LYS A 162 9.17 -8.81 13.74
CA LYS A 162 9.14 -10.15 13.15
C LYS A 162 8.39 -10.14 11.83
N GLU A 163 8.82 -10.99 10.91
CA GLU A 163 8.12 -11.23 9.65
C GLU A 163 6.66 -11.62 9.88
N GLY A 164 5.76 -11.00 9.12
CA GLY A 164 4.32 -11.26 9.19
C GLY A 164 3.50 -10.03 8.82
N THR A 165 2.18 -10.16 8.93
CA THR A 165 1.22 -9.07 8.70
C THR A 165 0.38 -8.89 9.95
N THR A 166 0.17 -7.64 10.37
CA THR A 166 -0.66 -7.28 11.52
C THR A 166 -1.39 -5.97 11.25
N THR A 167 -2.37 -5.63 12.08
CA THR A 167 -3.14 -4.39 11.97
C THR A 167 -2.89 -3.51 13.18
N VAL A 168 -2.68 -2.23 12.94
CA VAL A 168 -2.71 -1.16 13.96
C VAL A 168 -4.08 -0.50 13.90
N THR A 169 -4.82 -0.50 14.99
CA THR A 169 -6.06 0.26 15.13
C THR A 169 -5.78 1.57 15.86
N ILE A 170 -6.12 2.68 15.21
CA ILE A 170 -5.98 4.05 15.69
C ILE A 170 -7.37 4.54 16.08
N SER A 171 -7.52 5.05 17.30
CA SER A 171 -8.79 5.53 17.84
C SER A 171 -8.58 6.77 18.69
N ILE A 172 -9.66 7.49 19.02
CA ILE A 172 -9.62 8.57 19.99
C ILE A 172 -10.11 8.05 21.34
N LEU A 173 -9.30 8.25 22.38
CA LEU A 173 -9.58 7.73 23.71
C LEU A 173 -10.95 8.23 24.21
N ASN A 174 -11.76 7.33 24.74
CA ASN A 174 -13.11 7.61 25.26
C ASN A 174 -14.10 8.21 24.24
N ARG A 175 -13.89 7.98 22.94
CA ARG A 175 -14.79 8.43 21.86
C ARG A 175 -15.19 7.27 20.98
N ASN A 176 -16.48 6.93 21.01
CA ASN A 176 -17.08 5.86 20.21
C ASN A 176 -17.90 6.39 19.02
N ASP A 177 -18.11 7.70 18.97
CA ASP A 177 -18.75 8.44 17.88
C ASP A 177 -17.80 8.73 16.71
N ILE A 178 -16.49 8.51 16.89
CA ILE A 178 -15.48 8.62 15.84
C ILE A 178 -15.05 7.21 15.43
N THR A 179 -15.18 6.90 14.14
CA THR A 179 -14.76 5.62 13.57
C THR A 179 -13.25 5.43 13.71
N PRO A 180 -12.78 4.29 14.27
CA PRO A 180 -11.36 3.96 14.30
C PRO A 180 -10.80 3.68 12.91
N ILE A 181 -9.53 4.05 12.70
CA ILE A 181 -8.79 3.71 11.47
C ILE A 181 -7.98 2.44 11.69
N ASN A 182 -7.97 1.54 10.71
CA ASN A 182 -7.14 0.35 10.70
C ASN A 182 -6.03 0.48 9.66
N VAL A 183 -4.78 0.35 10.09
CA VAL A 183 -3.59 0.36 9.23
C VAL A 183 -2.99 -1.03 9.19
N THR A 184 -2.85 -1.60 8.00
CA THR A 184 -2.18 -2.88 7.78
C THR A 184 -0.69 -2.68 7.69
N VAL A 185 0.09 -3.42 8.49
CA VAL A 185 1.56 -3.39 8.45
C VAL A 185 2.08 -4.76 8.04
N LYS A 186 2.85 -4.80 6.95
CA LYS A 186 3.51 -6.00 6.43
C LYS A 186 5.01 -5.91 6.71
N VAL A 187 5.52 -6.81 7.54
CA VAL A 187 6.94 -6.90 7.88
C VAL A 187 7.60 -8.02 7.07
N LYS A 188 8.67 -7.68 6.35
CA LYS A 188 9.47 -8.59 5.53
C LYS A 188 10.86 -8.80 6.14
N LYS A 189 11.49 -9.95 5.86
CA LYS A 189 12.91 -10.13 6.18
C LYS A 189 13.77 -9.25 5.26
N PRO A 190 14.82 -8.59 5.77
CA PRO A 190 15.84 -8.00 4.91
C PRO A 190 16.39 -9.07 3.97
N GLY A 191 16.60 -8.74 2.69
CA GLY A 191 17.28 -9.63 1.75
C GLY A 191 18.62 -10.05 2.33
N GLY A 192 18.86 -11.36 2.44
CA GLY A 192 20.07 -11.89 3.06
C GLY A 192 21.33 -11.37 2.37
N ILE A 193 22.27 -10.84 3.15
CA ILE A 193 23.65 -10.71 2.70
C ILE A 193 24.12 -12.14 2.45
N ILE A 194 24.51 -12.48 1.21
CA ILE A 194 25.25 -13.71 0.96
C ILE A 194 26.61 -13.51 1.64
N GLU A 195 26.80 -14.08 2.82
CA GLU A 195 28.15 -14.28 3.34
C GLU A 195 28.84 -15.26 2.38
N ILE A 196 29.73 -14.74 1.53
CA ILE A 196 30.67 -15.57 0.81
C ILE A 196 31.63 -16.12 1.87
N VAL A 197 31.34 -17.31 2.39
CA VAL A 197 32.33 -18.09 3.13
C VAL A 197 33.38 -18.50 2.11
N ASN A 198 34.49 -17.75 2.05
CA ASN A 198 35.70 -18.24 1.40
C ASN A 198 36.23 -19.40 2.23
N ASP A 199 35.78 -20.61 1.94
CA ASP A 199 36.47 -21.84 2.36
C ASP A 199 37.82 -21.87 1.63
N ASN A 200 38.80 -21.21 2.23
CA ASN A 200 40.21 -21.52 2.00
C ASN A 200 40.47 -22.88 2.64
N ILE A 201 40.52 -23.93 1.82
CA ILE A 201 41.18 -25.17 2.22
C ILE A 201 42.22 -25.48 1.14
N GLU A 202 43.47 -25.55 1.61
CA GLU A 202 44.73 -25.81 0.89
C GLU A 202 44.73 -27.07 0.02
#